data_AF-A0A1F4WC72-F1
#
_entry.id   AF-A0A1F4WC72-F1
#
_cell.length_a   1.000
_cell.length_b   1.000
_cell.length_c   1.000
_cell.angle_alpha   90.00
_cell.angle_beta   90.00
_cell.angle_gamma   90.00
#
_symmetry.space_group_name_H-M   'P 1'
#
loop_
_entity.id
_entity.type
_entity.pdbx_description
1 polymer ?
#
loop_
_entity_poly.entity_id
_entity_poly.type
_entity_poly.pdbx_seq_one_letter_code
_entity_poly.pdbx_strand_id
1 'polypeptide(L)'
;MQKEKTPAKGWSASGGKDPSENPESPDNLSVEQLKEKYLKELEKVSSLSREDARKIMLKELEQEILNEKASRLAEAEEQIKSEAEVRARDILISAMEHAATSYVAEFTVSVVTLPSEEWKGKIIGKEGRNVRAFERVTGVELDLEESPTTVRISSFDPVRRHIARLSLERLIREDRFQPESIESTVEKVKGEIDQEIKREGERIALEAGLGGLPAGIIELLGRFKFRTSYGQNLAKHSLEMVKLAAYLASEVGADVELAKAAALFHDIGKVATAESDEPHDTLTRKILERFGFPEKLINAAASHHGREEKKSVEAELVYIADAISGSRPGARYEDIEGYVKRISDLEKIAKDFSGVEDAYAISAGRELRVIVKAGEISDEQAAQLAQEVGKRVKEHVITPGGVKVVVIREARFESQV
;
A
#
# COMPACT_ATOMS: atom_id res chain seq x y z
N MET A 1 27.41 -27.20 -104.29
CA MET A 1 28.58 -27.69 -105.07
C MET A 1 29.38 -28.59 -104.14
N GLN A 2 29.13 -29.89 -104.07
CA GLN A 2 29.76 -30.91 -104.92
C GLN A 2 31.28 -30.67 -105.10
N LYS A 3 32.13 -31.38 -104.35
CA LYS A 3 32.77 -32.63 -104.82
C LYS A 3 33.88 -33.11 -103.88
N GLU A 4 33.81 -34.39 -103.57
CA GLU A 4 34.90 -35.26 -103.12
C GLU A 4 36.12 -35.15 -104.04
N LYS A 5 37.30 -35.46 -103.48
CA LYS A 5 38.20 -36.53 -103.97
C LYS A 5 39.49 -36.61 -103.14
N THR A 6 39.63 -37.68 -102.38
CA THR A 6 40.92 -38.33 -102.09
C THR A 6 41.38 -39.13 -103.33
N PRO A 7 42.70 -39.26 -103.52
CA PRO A 7 43.36 -40.58 -103.39
C PRO A 7 44.76 -40.45 -102.74
N ALA A 8 45.16 -41.28 -101.77
CA ALA A 8 45.54 -42.70 -101.79
C ALA A 8 47.08 -42.93 -101.87
N LYS A 9 47.53 -43.73 -100.88
CA LYS A 9 48.64 -44.73 -100.89
C LYS A 9 50.11 -44.29 -100.87
N GLY A 10 50.85 -44.85 -99.90
CA GLY A 10 52.19 -45.39 -100.14
C GLY A 10 53.09 -45.51 -98.91
N TRP A 11 53.14 -46.72 -98.33
CA TRP A 11 54.23 -47.32 -97.51
C TRP A 11 55.65 -46.98 -98.00
N SER A 12 56.78 -47.11 -97.28
CA SER A 12 57.21 -47.57 -95.94
C SER A 12 58.75 -47.45 -95.95
N ALA A 13 59.43 -47.23 -94.82
CA ALA A 13 60.65 -47.98 -94.44
C ALA A 13 61.32 -47.39 -93.18
N SER A 14 61.63 -48.29 -92.23
CA SER A 14 62.81 -48.37 -91.33
C SER A 14 63.52 -47.05 -90.95
N GLY A 15 63.71 -46.72 -89.68
CA GLY A 15 64.22 -47.59 -88.62
C GLY A 15 65.47 -46.93 -88.05
N GLY A 16 65.44 -46.55 -86.77
CA GLY A 16 66.57 -45.94 -86.06
C GLY A 16 66.12 -45.48 -84.69
N LYS A 17 66.49 -46.25 -83.65
CA LYS A 17 66.28 -45.94 -82.23
C LYS A 17 67.10 -44.71 -81.83
N ASP A 18 66.53 -43.86 -80.99
CA ASP A 18 67.30 -43.05 -80.05
C ASP A 18 66.65 -43.16 -78.66
N PRO A 19 67.40 -43.48 -77.57
CA PRO A 19 66.86 -43.81 -76.27
C PRO A 19 66.83 -42.57 -75.38
N SER A 20 65.64 -42.06 -75.09
CA SER A 20 65.45 -41.15 -73.96
C SER A 20 64.04 -41.30 -73.40
N GLU A 21 63.77 -42.45 -72.78
CA GLU A 21 62.79 -42.49 -71.69
C GLU A 21 63.38 -41.69 -70.52
N ASN A 22 62.85 -40.49 -70.30
CA ASN A 22 63.06 -39.75 -69.06
C ASN A 22 61.70 -39.75 -68.33
N PRO A 23 61.65 -40.19 -67.06
CA PRO A 23 60.40 -40.32 -66.32
C PRO A 23 59.83 -38.93 -65.98
N GLU A 24 58.50 -38.81 -66.04
CA GLU A 24 57.78 -37.60 -65.62
C GLU A 24 58.16 -37.20 -64.19
N SER A 25 58.77 -36.02 -64.05
CA SER A 25 59.09 -35.38 -62.78
C SER A 25 57.82 -34.89 -62.05
N PRO A 26 57.69 -35.09 -60.72
CA PRO A 26 56.45 -34.81 -59.97
C PRO A 26 56.22 -33.33 -59.58
N ASP A 27 56.97 -32.38 -60.15
CA ASP A 27 57.00 -30.97 -59.70
C ASP A 27 56.35 -29.98 -60.68
N ASN A 28 55.09 -30.22 -61.07
CA ASN A 28 54.30 -29.20 -61.79
C ASN A 28 52.80 -29.24 -61.42
N LEU A 29 52.50 -29.49 -60.15
CA LEU A 29 51.15 -29.19 -59.65
C LEU A 29 51.05 -27.68 -59.45
N SER A 30 50.04 -27.05 -60.05
CA SER A 30 49.76 -25.64 -59.79
C SER A 30 49.50 -25.41 -58.30
N VAL A 31 49.72 -24.19 -57.81
CA VAL A 31 49.48 -23.83 -56.40
C VAL A 31 48.04 -24.19 -55.98
N GLU A 32 47.07 -24.09 -56.89
CA GLU A 32 45.70 -24.56 -56.64
C GLU A 32 45.61 -26.07 -56.45
N GLN A 33 46.31 -26.87 -57.27
CA GLN A 33 46.28 -28.33 -57.19
C GLN A 33 46.98 -28.87 -55.93
N LEU A 34 48.09 -28.25 -55.52
CA LEU A 34 48.74 -28.54 -54.24
C LEU A 34 47.81 -28.23 -53.07
N LYS A 35 47.17 -27.06 -53.08
CA LYS A 35 46.19 -26.66 -52.06
C LYS A 35 45.01 -27.63 -51.98
N GLU A 36 44.51 -28.10 -53.12
CA GLU A 36 43.42 -29.08 -53.18
C GLU A 36 43.84 -30.45 -52.64
N LYS A 37 45.07 -30.90 -52.92
CA LYS A 37 45.63 -32.14 -52.38
C LYS A 37 45.81 -32.07 -50.86
N TYR A 38 46.33 -30.96 -50.34
CA TYR A 38 46.44 -30.74 -48.90
C TYR A 38 45.07 -30.70 -48.22
N LEU A 39 44.07 -30.06 -48.84
CA LEU A 39 42.70 -30.05 -48.34
C LEU A 39 42.10 -31.46 -48.28
N LYS A 40 42.28 -32.28 -49.32
CA LYS A 40 41.79 -33.67 -49.35
C LYS A 40 42.46 -34.57 -48.31
N GLU A 41 43.75 -34.39 -48.04
CA GLU A 41 44.42 -35.13 -46.97
C GLU A 41 43.97 -34.66 -45.57
N LEU A 42 43.73 -33.35 -45.39
CA LEU A 42 43.11 -32.81 -44.17
C LEU A 42 41.69 -33.33 -43.96
N GLU A 43 40.88 -33.46 -45.02
CA GLU A 43 39.54 -34.05 -44.98
C GLU A 43 39.59 -35.53 -44.56
N LYS A 44 40.58 -36.30 -45.05
CA LYS A 44 40.80 -37.69 -44.61
C LYS A 44 41.19 -37.80 -43.14
N VAL A 45 42.11 -36.96 -42.67
CA VAL A 45 42.61 -37.01 -41.29
C VAL A 45 41.52 -36.56 -40.30
N SER A 46 40.75 -35.53 -40.66
CA SER A 46 39.64 -35.02 -39.83
C SER A 46 38.35 -35.85 -39.96
N SER A 47 38.27 -36.78 -40.92
CA SER A 47 37.05 -37.53 -41.28
C SER A 47 35.84 -36.65 -41.59
N LEU A 48 36.06 -35.39 -41.96
CA LEU A 48 35.03 -34.40 -42.28
C LEU A 48 35.34 -33.78 -43.64
N SER A 49 34.33 -33.62 -44.49
CA SER A 49 34.49 -32.80 -45.69
C SER A 49 34.63 -31.33 -45.31
N ARG A 50 35.26 -30.50 -46.16
CA ARG A 50 35.36 -29.05 -45.94
C ARG A 50 33.99 -28.39 -45.77
N GLU A 51 32.95 -28.91 -46.42
CA GLU A 51 31.60 -28.40 -46.31
C GLU A 51 30.96 -28.76 -44.95
N ASP A 52 31.22 -29.98 -44.45
CA ASP A 52 30.72 -30.42 -43.15
C ASP A 52 31.41 -29.68 -41.99
N ALA A 53 32.72 -29.50 -42.07
CA ALA A 53 33.46 -28.68 -41.11
C ALA A 53 32.93 -27.24 -41.06
N ARG A 54 32.62 -26.66 -42.22
CA ARG A 54 32.01 -25.32 -42.30
C ARG A 54 30.62 -25.29 -41.67
N LYS A 55 29.78 -26.30 -41.90
CA LYS A 55 28.44 -26.40 -41.30
C LYS A 55 28.51 -26.53 -39.77
N ILE A 56 29.44 -27.33 -39.26
CA ILE A 56 29.65 -27.50 -37.81
C ILE A 56 30.09 -26.16 -37.19
N MET A 57 31.10 -25.50 -37.75
CA MET A 57 31.57 -24.21 -37.25
C MET A 57 30.48 -23.13 -37.29
N LEU A 58 29.69 -23.08 -38.36
CA LEU A 58 28.56 -22.14 -38.45
C LEU A 58 27.50 -22.42 -37.39
N LYS A 59 27.20 -23.69 -37.12
CA LYS A 59 26.23 -24.10 -36.08
C LYS A 59 26.74 -23.79 -34.67
N GLU A 60 28.02 -24.00 -34.39
CA GLU A 60 28.64 -23.64 -33.11
C GLU A 60 28.64 -22.12 -32.92
N LEU A 61 29.02 -21.36 -33.96
CA LEU A 61 28.97 -19.90 -33.94
C LEU A 61 27.55 -19.36 -33.75
N GLU A 62 26.54 -19.98 -34.39
CA GLU A 62 25.13 -19.63 -34.17
C GLU A 62 24.74 -19.85 -32.70
N GLN A 63 25.16 -20.96 -32.09
CA GLN A 63 24.88 -21.25 -30.69
C GLN A 63 25.60 -20.28 -29.74
N GLU A 64 26.86 -19.93 -30.02
CA GLU A 64 27.62 -18.92 -29.27
C GLU A 64 26.96 -17.54 -29.35
N ILE A 65 26.56 -17.10 -30.54
CA ILE A 65 25.85 -15.83 -30.74
C ILE A 65 24.52 -15.82 -30.00
N LEU A 66 23.78 -16.94 -29.98
CA LEU A 66 22.53 -17.04 -29.22
C LEU A 66 22.78 -16.90 -27.72
N ASN A 67 23.81 -17.57 -27.19
CA ASN A 67 24.18 -17.49 -25.79
C ASN A 67 24.65 -16.07 -25.40
N GLU A 68 25.46 -15.43 -26.25
CA GLU A 68 25.93 -14.06 -26.04
C GLU A 68 24.77 -13.05 -26.07
N LYS A 69 23.84 -13.20 -27.02
CA LYS A 69 22.62 -12.37 -27.06
C LYS A 69 21.77 -12.54 -25.81
N ALA A 70 21.59 -13.77 -25.33
CA ALA A 70 20.86 -14.03 -24.10
C ALA A 70 21.55 -13.40 -22.87
N SER A 71 22.87 -13.50 -22.77
CA SER A 71 23.64 -12.86 -21.70
C SER A 71 23.51 -11.33 -21.73
N ARG A 72 23.70 -10.72 -22.90
CA ARG A 72 23.55 -9.26 -23.07
C ARG A 72 22.13 -8.78 -22.79
N LEU A 73 21.12 -9.58 -23.15
CA LEU A 73 19.73 -9.26 -22.84
C LEU A 73 19.48 -9.31 -21.32
N ALA A 74 19.95 -10.35 -20.64
CA ALA A 74 19.83 -10.46 -19.19
C ALA A 74 20.56 -9.33 -18.45
N GLU A 75 21.77 -8.97 -18.89
CA GLU A 75 22.52 -7.82 -18.35
C GLU A 75 21.77 -6.51 -18.57
N ALA A 76 21.22 -6.28 -19.78
CA ALA A 76 20.43 -5.10 -20.07
C ALA A 76 19.14 -5.05 -19.26
N GLU A 77 18.44 -6.17 -19.09
CA GLU A 77 17.23 -6.26 -18.26
C GLU A 77 17.52 -5.94 -16.79
N GLU A 78 18.62 -6.47 -16.24
CA GLU A 78 19.02 -6.19 -14.86
C GLU A 78 19.42 -4.72 -14.68
N GLN A 79 20.15 -4.14 -15.66
CA GLN A 79 20.49 -2.72 -15.64
C GLN A 79 19.23 -1.84 -15.69
N ILE A 80 18.30 -2.12 -16.60
CA ILE A 80 17.03 -1.39 -16.72
C ILE A 80 16.25 -1.50 -15.41
N LYS A 81 16.21 -2.68 -14.79
CA LYS A 81 15.51 -2.90 -13.53
C LYS A 81 16.14 -2.09 -12.38
N SER A 82 17.47 -2.06 -12.30
CA SER A 82 18.19 -1.28 -11.30
C SER A 82 17.96 0.22 -11.46
N GLU A 83 18.07 0.74 -12.69
CA GLU A 83 17.81 2.15 -13.01
C GLU A 83 16.34 2.53 -12.75
N ALA A 84 15.40 1.65 -13.09
CA ALA A 84 13.99 1.84 -12.82
C ALA A 84 13.69 1.89 -11.31
N GLU A 85 14.34 1.05 -10.50
CA GLU A 85 14.16 1.05 -9.05
C GLU A 85 14.63 2.37 -8.43
N VAL A 86 15.79 2.89 -8.86
CA VAL A 86 16.29 4.19 -8.41
C VAL A 86 15.31 5.30 -8.78
N ARG A 87 14.89 5.35 -10.05
CA ARG A 87 13.97 6.38 -10.53
C ARG A 87 12.59 6.31 -9.87
N ALA A 88 12.08 5.12 -9.60
CA ALA A 88 10.83 4.94 -8.87
C ALA A 88 10.91 5.49 -7.44
N ARG A 89 12.03 5.27 -6.74
CA ARG A 89 12.26 5.85 -5.40
C ARG A 89 12.29 7.38 -5.47
N ASP A 90 12.96 7.97 -6.45
CA ASP A 90 13.03 9.42 -6.61
C ASP A 90 11.65 10.04 -6.89
N ILE A 91 10.83 9.40 -7.72
CA ILE A 91 9.45 9.81 -7.98
C ILE A 91 8.62 9.77 -6.69
N LEU A 92 8.73 8.69 -5.91
CA LEU A 92 8.00 8.54 -4.65
C LEU A 92 8.41 9.60 -3.61
N ILE A 93 9.71 9.87 -3.47
CA ILE A 93 10.22 10.92 -2.57
C ILE A 93 9.67 12.29 -3.00
N SER A 94 9.76 12.60 -4.29
CA SER A 94 9.26 13.86 -4.84
C SER A 94 7.75 14.00 -4.64
N ALA A 95 6.98 12.93 -4.85
CA ALA A 95 5.54 12.91 -4.59
C ALA A 95 5.23 13.21 -3.11
N MET A 96 5.98 12.61 -2.17
CA MET A 96 5.82 12.85 -0.73
C MET A 96 6.11 14.31 -0.34
N GLU A 97 7.11 14.95 -0.95
CA GLU A 97 7.40 16.37 -0.71
C GLU A 97 6.26 17.28 -1.17
N HIS A 98 5.62 16.95 -2.30
CA HIS A 98 4.51 17.72 -2.87
C HIS A 98 3.14 17.43 -2.23
N ALA A 99 3.05 16.39 -1.40
CA ALA A 99 1.82 15.97 -0.73
C ALA A 99 1.33 16.96 0.35
N ALA A 100 2.19 17.89 0.81
CA ALA A 100 1.87 18.80 1.89
C ALA A 100 0.56 19.58 1.65
N THR A 101 -0.34 19.50 2.61
CA THR A 101 -1.63 20.23 2.58
C THR A 101 -1.67 21.33 3.64
N SER A 102 -2.15 22.51 3.24
CA SER A 102 -2.46 23.63 4.14
C SER A 102 -3.75 23.43 4.91
N TYR A 103 -4.47 22.33 4.68
CA TYR A 103 -5.71 22.02 5.37
C TYR A 103 -5.46 21.77 6.86
N VAL A 104 -5.98 22.67 7.70
CA VAL A 104 -5.96 22.53 9.16
C VAL A 104 -7.17 21.69 9.56
N ALA A 105 -6.90 20.49 10.07
CA ALA A 105 -7.92 19.59 10.57
C ALA A 105 -8.47 20.09 11.91
N GLU A 106 -9.79 20.19 12.03
CA GLU A 106 -10.46 20.38 13.31
C GLU A 106 -10.77 19.00 13.92
N PHE A 107 -10.35 18.80 15.17
CA PHE A 107 -10.70 17.61 15.93
C PHE A 107 -11.94 17.87 16.75
N THR A 108 -12.98 17.06 16.53
CA THR A 108 -14.19 17.11 17.35
C THR A 108 -13.97 16.29 18.61
N VAL A 109 -13.75 16.98 19.73
CA VAL A 109 -13.67 16.33 21.05
C VAL A 109 -15.08 15.93 21.47
N SER A 110 -15.25 14.69 21.94
CA SER A 110 -16.54 14.14 22.40
C SER A 110 -16.89 14.55 23.83
N VAL A 111 -16.13 15.47 24.44
CA VAL A 111 -16.16 15.77 25.86
C VAL A 111 -16.48 17.25 26.06
N VAL A 112 -17.50 17.54 26.86
CA VAL A 112 -17.91 18.90 27.22
C VAL A 112 -17.70 19.11 28.72
N THR A 113 -16.99 20.18 29.06
CA THR A 113 -16.77 20.59 30.46
C THR A 113 -17.95 21.41 30.96
N LEU A 114 -18.48 21.04 32.13
CA LEU A 114 -19.56 21.75 32.80
C LEU A 114 -19.01 22.86 33.72
N PRO A 115 -19.70 24.00 33.83
CA PRO A 115 -19.30 25.09 34.72
C PRO A 115 -19.35 24.74 36.21
N SER A 116 -20.24 23.83 36.62
CA SER A 116 -20.43 23.39 38.01
C SER A 116 -21.14 22.04 38.06
N GLU A 117 -21.12 21.36 39.21
CA GLU A 117 -21.88 20.11 39.39
C GLU A 117 -23.40 20.31 39.28
N GLU A 118 -23.91 21.49 39.61
CA GLU A 118 -25.34 21.81 39.50
C GLU A 118 -25.86 21.66 38.07
N TRP A 119 -24.99 21.89 37.08
CA TRP A 119 -25.32 21.70 35.66
C TRP A 119 -25.64 20.26 35.32
N LYS A 120 -25.00 19.29 35.98
CA LYS A 120 -25.30 17.87 35.81
C LYS A 120 -26.74 17.58 36.23
N GLY A 121 -27.19 18.17 37.35
CA GLY A 121 -28.57 18.09 37.81
C GLY A 121 -29.58 18.75 36.85
N LYS A 122 -29.24 19.90 36.26
CA LYS A 122 -30.08 20.57 35.25
C LYS A 122 -30.18 19.76 33.95
N ILE A 123 -29.09 19.14 33.52
CA ILE A 123 -29.02 18.30 32.31
C ILE A 123 -29.88 17.04 32.48
N ILE A 124 -29.80 16.37 33.62
CA ILE A 124 -30.66 15.21 33.93
C ILE A 124 -32.13 15.68 34.01
N GLY A 125 -32.39 16.75 34.77
CA GLY A 125 -33.73 17.26 35.03
C GLY A 125 -34.56 16.32 35.92
N LYS A 126 -35.79 16.71 36.24
CA LYS A 126 -36.71 15.86 37.04
C LYS A 126 -37.01 14.56 36.26
N GLU A 127 -36.77 13.41 36.90
CA GLU A 127 -36.99 12.07 36.32
C GLU A 127 -36.23 11.80 35.00
N GLY A 128 -35.13 12.52 34.73
CA GLY A 128 -34.39 12.37 33.48
C GLY A 128 -35.09 12.99 32.26
N ARG A 129 -36.11 13.83 32.45
CA ARG A 129 -36.90 14.41 31.35
C ARG A 129 -36.04 15.21 30.37
N ASN A 130 -35.07 15.96 30.88
CA ASN A 130 -34.25 16.86 30.06
C ASN A 130 -33.22 16.10 29.23
N VAL A 131 -32.50 15.17 29.87
CA VAL A 131 -31.51 14.32 29.17
C VAL A 131 -32.21 13.48 28.08
N ARG A 132 -33.35 12.86 28.38
CA ARG A 132 -34.13 12.09 27.38
C ARG A 132 -34.63 12.96 26.23
N ALA A 133 -35.06 14.19 26.51
CA ALA A 133 -35.47 15.12 25.46
C ALA A 133 -34.28 15.47 24.55
N PHE A 134 -33.12 15.75 25.13
CA PHE A 134 -31.90 16.04 24.39
C PHE A 134 -31.44 14.86 23.54
N GLU A 135 -31.33 13.67 24.12
CA GLU A 135 -30.93 12.43 23.44
C GLU A 135 -31.90 12.08 22.30
N ARG A 136 -33.21 12.24 22.51
CA ARG A 136 -34.23 12.02 21.48
C ARG A 136 -34.09 12.97 20.29
N VAL A 137 -33.82 14.25 20.52
CA VAL A 137 -33.79 15.29 19.47
C VAL A 137 -32.47 15.25 18.69
N THR A 138 -31.38 14.92 19.37
CA THR A 138 -30.03 14.86 18.79
C THR A 138 -29.67 13.47 18.25
N GLY A 139 -30.28 12.41 18.77
CA GLY A 139 -29.95 11.02 18.42
C GLY A 139 -28.58 10.60 18.94
N VAL A 140 -28.16 11.12 20.09
CA VAL A 140 -26.92 10.76 20.80
C VAL A 140 -27.25 10.25 22.20
N GLU A 141 -26.28 9.64 22.86
CA GLU A 141 -26.35 9.25 24.27
C GLU A 141 -25.39 10.12 25.08
N LEU A 142 -25.86 10.62 26.23
CA LEU A 142 -25.04 11.42 27.13
C LEU A 142 -24.57 10.57 28.31
N ASP A 143 -23.26 10.36 28.38
CA ASP A 143 -22.62 9.72 29.52
C ASP A 143 -22.25 10.78 30.56
N LEU A 144 -22.85 10.62 31.74
CA LEU A 144 -22.72 11.49 32.89
C LEU A 144 -22.03 10.76 34.06
N GLU A 145 -21.46 9.57 33.89
CA GLU A 145 -20.98 8.75 35.01
C GLU A 145 -19.51 9.02 35.38
N GLU A 146 -18.64 9.35 34.41
CA GLU A 146 -17.18 9.40 34.61
C GLU A 146 -16.70 10.53 35.56
N SER A 147 -17.34 11.70 35.55
CA SER A 147 -16.91 12.84 36.37
C SER A 147 -18.06 13.77 36.74
N PRO A 148 -17.97 14.48 37.88
CA PRO A 148 -18.95 15.49 38.25
C PRO A 148 -19.03 16.70 37.31
N THR A 149 -17.93 17.07 36.66
CA THR A 149 -17.83 18.31 35.85
C THR A 149 -17.68 18.05 34.36
N THR A 150 -17.93 16.82 33.90
CA THR A 150 -17.66 16.44 32.52
C THR A 150 -18.82 15.61 31.99
N VAL A 151 -19.21 15.89 30.74
CA VAL A 151 -20.21 15.11 29.99
C VAL A 151 -19.56 14.57 28.74
N ARG A 152 -19.70 13.26 28.52
CA ARG A 152 -19.23 12.59 27.32
C ARG A 152 -20.40 12.33 26.38
N ILE A 153 -20.22 12.66 25.10
CA ILE A 153 -21.24 12.50 24.07
C ILE A 153 -20.90 11.29 23.21
N SER A 154 -21.76 10.28 23.28
CA SER A 154 -21.60 9.03 22.54
C SER A 154 -22.55 9.00 21.34
N SER A 155 -21.99 8.82 20.14
CA SER A 155 -22.76 8.63 18.89
C SER A 155 -21.86 8.06 17.80
N PHE A 156 -22.38 7.17 16.96
CA PHE A 156 -21.66 6.64 15.80
C PHE A 156 -21.50 7.67 14.67
N ASP A 157 -22.45 8.61 14.57
CA ASP A 157 -22.44 9.69 13.59
C ASP A 157 -21.67 10.90 14.15
N PRO A 158 -20.50 11.25 13.57
CA PRO A 158 -19.71 12.38 14.05
C PRO A 158 -20.41 13.73 13.87
N VAL A 159 -21.31 13.87 12.88
CA VAL A 159 -22.08 15.10 12.65
C VAL A 159 -23.10 15.28 13.77
N ARG A 160 -23.85 14.22 14.12
CA ARG A 160 -24.77 14.26 15.27
C ARG A 160 -24.04 14.58 16.56
N ARG A 161 -22.87 13.98 16.77
CA ARG A 161 -22.02 14.26 17.93
C ARG A 161 -21.61 15.73 17.99
N HIS A 162 -21.23 16.31 16.85
CA HIS A 162 -20.86 17.72 16.78
C HIS A 162 -22.04 18.67 17.02
N ILE A 163 -23.21 18.37 16.44
CA ILE A 163 -24.46 19.10 16.69
C ILE A 163 -24.79 19.08 18.18
N ALA A 164 -24.79 17.90 18.80
CA ALA A 164 -25.07 17.74 20.23
C ALA A 164 -24.09 18.56 21.09
N ARG A 165 -22.79 18.48 20.81
CA ARG A 165 -21.76 19.25 21.53
C ARG A 165 -22.06 20.76 21.46
N LEU A 166 -22.26 21.29 20.26
CA LEU A 166 -22.48 22.73 20.07
C LEU A 166 -23.81 23.19 20.68
N SER A 167 -24.86 22.37 20.57
CA SER A 167 -26.15 22.62 21.23
C SER A 167 -26.00 22.64 22.75
N LEU A 168 -25.28 21.68 23.34
CA LEU A 168 -25.04 21.61 24.78
C LEU A 168 -24.28 22.84 25.28
N GLU A 169 -23.21 23.25 24.59
CA GLU A 169 -22.44 24.46 24.92
C GLU A 169 -23.29 25.74 24.87
N ARG A 170 -24.20 25.86 23.89
CA ARG A 170 -25.12 27.00 23.78
C ARG A 170 -26.15 27.01 24.89
N LEU A 171 -26.79 25.88 25.16
CA LEU A 171 -27.78 25.75 26.23
C LEU A 171 -27.17 26.05 27.61
N ILE A 172 -25.91 25.65 27.83
CA ILE A 172 -25.16 25.99 29.05
C ILE A 172 -24.91 27.50 29.14
N ARG A 173 -24.45 28.12 28.05
CA ARG A 173 -24.17 29.56 28.00
C ARG A 173 -25.43 30.41 28.23
N GLU A 174 -26.57 29.97 27.74
CA GLU A 174 -27.85 30.68 27.84
C GLU A 174 -28.62 30.39 29.14
N ASP A 175 -28.08 29.54 30.02
CA ASP A 175 -28.70 29.05 31.26
C ASP A 175 -30.11 28.45 31.09
N ARG A 176 -30.37 27.80 29.95
CA ARG A 176 -31.73 27.34 29.56
C ARG A 176 -31.73 25.90 29.05
N PHE A 177 -31.76 24.94 29.97
CA PHE A 177 -31.84 23.51 29.66
C PHE A 177 -33.25 22.94 29.93
N GLN A 178 -34.21 23.29 29.07
CA GLN A 178 -35.60 22.81 29.11
C GLN A 178 -35.98 22.21 27.75
N PRO A 179 -36.93 21.27 27.65
CA PRO A 179 -37.25 20.57 26.40
C PRO A 179 -37.54 21.50 25.21
N GLU A 180 -38.26 22.59 25.44
CA GLU A 180 -38.62 23.56 24.41
C GLU A 180 -37.39 24.35 23.91
N SER A 181 -36.46 24.65 24.82
CA SER A 181 -35.19 25.32 24.49
C SER A 181 -34.22 24.36 23.80
N ILE A 182 -34.21 23.09 24.21
CA ILE A 182 -33.42 22.02 23.60
C ILE A 182 -33.84 21.84 22.14
N GLU A 183 -35.14 21.67 21.87
CA GLU A 183 -35.66 21.46 20.52
C GLU A 183 -35.31 22.63 19.58
N SER A 184 -35.59 23.86 20.01
CA SER A 184 -35.30 25.06 19.22
C SER A 184 -33.80 25.30 18.99
N THR A 185 -32.95 25.06 20.00
CA THR A 185 -31.50 25.23 19.88
C THR A 185 -30.87 24.17 18.98
N VAL A 186 -31.30 22.92 19.09
CA VAL A 186 -30.79 21.84 18.25
C VAL A 186 -31.18 22.07 16.79
N GLU A 187 -32.42 22.50 16.52
CA GLU A 187 -32.86 22.79 15.15
C GLU A 187 -32.06 23.95 14.52
N LYS A 188 -31.81 25.01 15.29
CA LYS A 188 -30.97 26.13 14.85
C LYS A 188 -29.55 25.67 14.55
N VAL A 189 -28.95 24.88 15.43
CA VAL A 189 -27.59 24.35 15.25
C VAL A 189 -27.53 23.41 14.03
N LYS A 190 -28.51 22.55 13.82
CA LYS A 190 -28.60 21.69 12.62
C LYS A 190 -28.51 22.52 11.34
N GLY A 191 -29.34 23.56 11.22
CA GLY A 191 -29.33 24.43 10.05
C GLY A 191 -27.99 25.15 9.82
N GLU A 192 -27.30 25.56 10.88
CA GLU A 192 -25.96 26.15 10.78
C GLU A 192 -24.90 25.14 10.32
N ILE A 193 -24.94 23.92 10.86
CA ILE A 193 -24.04 22.82 10.48
C ILE A 193 -24.30 22.37 9.04
N ASP A 194 -25.54 22.30 8.58
CA ASP A 194 -25.85 21.95 7.19
C ASP A 194 -25.27 22.96 6.19
N GLN A 195 -25.34 24.26 6.52
CA GLN A 195 -24.69 25.31 5.72
C GLN A 195 -23.16 25.21 5.77
N GLU A 196 -22.60 24.82 6.91
CA GLU A 196 -21.17 24.58 7.06
C GLU A 196 -20.72 23.38 6.22
N ILE A 197 -21.42 22.24 6.28
CA ILE A 197 -21.18 21.05 5.46
C ILE A 197 -21.14 21.43 3.98
N LYS A 198 -22.15 22.16 3.50
CA LYS A 198 -22.20 22.56 2.09
C LYS A 198 -20.99 23.42 1.69
N ARG A 199 -20.68 24.46 2.46
CA ARG A 199 -19.53 25.35 2.21
C ARG A 199 -18.21 24.60 2.21
N GLU A 200 -18.05 23.68 3.15
CA GLU A 200 -16.85 22.89 3.30
C GLU A 200 -16.69 21.86 2.18
N GLY A 201 -17.78 21.24 1.73
CA GLY A 201 -17.78 20.36 0.56
C GLY A 201 -17.38 21.09 -0.72
N GLU A 202 -17.89 22.31 -0.93
CA GLU A 202 -17.49 23.18 -2.04
C GLU A 202 -16.01 23.53 -1.97
N ARG A 203 -15.49 23.84 -0.77
CA ARG A 203 -14.07 24.12 -0.54
C ARG A 203 -13.18 22.93 -0.86
N ILE A 204 -13.54 21.74 -0.38
CA ILE A 204 -12.79 20.49 -0.63
C ILE A 204 -12.78 20.18 -2.12
N ALA A 205 -13.92 20.28 -2.82
CA ALA A 205 -14.00 20.05 -4.26
C ALA A 205 -13.13 21.05 -5.05
N LEU A 206 -13.15 22.33 -4.66
CA LEU A 206 -12.33 23.37 -5.28
C LEU A 206 -10.83 23.13 -5.06
N GLU A 207 -10.41 22.79 -3.84
CA GLU A 207 -9.00 22.50 -3.53
C GLU A 207 -8.50 21.24 -4.23
N ALA A 208 -9.38 20.25 -4.43
CA ALA A 208 -9.12 19.09 -5.27
C ALA A 208 -9.07 19.40 -6.78
N GLY A 209 -9.48 20.61 -7.19
CA GLY A 209 -9.55 21.02 -8.58
C GLY A 209 -10.67 20.32 -9.37
N LEU A 210 -11.74 19.90 -8.70
CA LEU A 210 -12.89 19.21 -9.31
C LEU A 210 -14.12 20.11 -9.29
N GLY A 211 -14.52 20.60 -10.46
CA GLY A 211 -15.71 21.42 -10.64
C GLY A 211 -16.95 20.60 -11.03
N GLY A 212 -18.14 21.18 -10.81
CA GLY A 212 -19.39 20.64 -11.37
C GLY A 212 -19.91 19.36 -10.71
N LEU A 213 -19.53 19.07 -9.47
CA LEU A 213 -20.00 17.88 -8.75
C LEU A 213 -21.50 18.00 -8.37
N PRO A 214 -22.25 16.88 -8.37
CA PRO A 214 -23.63 16.87 -7.88
C PRO A 214 -23.76 17.37 -6.45
N ALA A 215 -24.85 18.05 -6.13
CA ALA A 215 -25.07 18.63 -4.79
C ALA A 215 -24.97 17.58 -3.66
N GLY A 216 -25.46 16.37 -3.88
CA GLY A 216 -25.35 15.29 -2.89
C GLY A 216 -23.91 14.79 -2.67
N ILE A 217 -23.04 14.88 -3.68
CA ILE A 217 -21.60 14.59 -3.51
C ILE A 217 -20.94 15.70 -2.70
N ILE A 218 -21.25 16.97 -3.00
CA ILE A 218 -20.76 18.11 -2.23
C ILE A 218 -21.14 17.98 -0.74
N GLU A 219 -22.37 17.59 -0.45
CA GLU A 219 -22.82 17.36 0.93
C GLU A 219 -22.02 16.24 1.61
N LEU A 220 -21.78 15.12 0.92
CA LEU A 220 -20.95 14.03 1.44
C LEU A 220 -19.51 14.46 1.69
N LEU A 221 -18.90 15.20 0.76
CA LEU A 221 -17.56 15.74 0.93
C LEU A 221 -17.47 16.68 2.15
N GLY A 222 -18.48 17.53 2.36
CA GLY A 222 -18.52 18.40 3.53
C GLY A 222 -18.48 17.66 4.86
N ARG A 223 -19.05 16.46 4.91
CA ARG A 223 -19.02 15.60 6.10
C ARG A 223 -17.63 15.06 6.43
N PHE A 224 -16.68 15.09 5.48
CA PHE A 224 -15.31 14.67 5.72
C PHE A 224 -14.65 15.49 6.83
N LYS A 225 -15.05 16.77 6.98
CA LYS A 225 -14.57 17.64 8.07
C LYS A 225 -14.80 17.03 9.45
N PHE A 226 -15.91 16.33 9.65
CA PHE A 226 -16.28 15.77 10.96
C PHE A 226 -15.77 14.34 11.15
N ARG A 227 -15.30 13.67 10.10
CA ARG A 227 -14.88 12.27 10.15
C ARG A 227 -13.38 12.17 10.41
N THR A 228 -13.02 11.36 11.41
CA THR A 228 -11.63 10.99 11.71
C THR A 228 -11.49 9.47 11.58
N SER A 229 -10.40 8.99 11.02
CA SER A 229 -10.05 7.57 10.92
C SER A 229 -8.61 7.39 11.38
N TYR A 230 -8.40 6.53 12.39
CA TYR A 230 -7.08 6.33 13.02
C TYR A 230 -6.39 7.64 13.44
N GLY A 231 -7.15 8.62 13.93
CA GLY A 231 -6.61 9.93 14.33
C GLY A 231 -6.32 10.91 13.19
N GLN A 232 -6.52 10.52 11.92
CA GLN A 232 -6.42 11.44 10.78
C GLN A 232 -7.79 11.94 10.37
N ASN A 233 -7.92 13.26 10.20
CA ASN A 233 -9.12 13.85 9.62
C ASN A 233 -9.26 13.46 8.14
N LEU A 234 -10.47 13.05 7.75
CA LEU A 234 -10.73 12.51 6.43
C LEU A 234 -10.56 13.55 5.32
N ALA A 235 -10.99 14.80 5.53
CA ALA A 235 -10.83 15.85 4.52
C ALA A 235 -9.36 16.13 4.23
N LYS A 236 -8.54 16.22 5.29
CA LYS A 236 -7.09 16.40 5.18
C LYS A 236 -6.44 15.24 4.42
N HIS A 237 -6.79 14.00 4.79
CA HIS A 237 -6.29 12.79 4.16
C HIS A 237 -6.64 12.73 2.67
N SER A 238 -7.91 12.96 2.32
CA SER A 238 -8.37 12.89 0.92
C SER A 238 -7.73 13.99 0.06
N LEU A 239 -7.60 15.23 0.55
CA LEU A 239 -6.95 16.31 -0.21
C LEU A 239 -5.47 16.05 -0.45
N GLU A 240 -4.79 15.44 0.51
CA GLU A 240 -3.42 14.99 0.32
C GLU A 240 -3.33 13.86 -0.72
N MET A 241 -4.23 12.88 -0.63
CA MET A 241 -4.31 11.82 -1.61
C MET A 241 -4.52 12.34 -3.03
N VAL A 242 -5.36 13.37 -3.20
CA VAL A 242 -5.54 14.06 -4.49
C VAL A 242 -4.22 14.60 -5.03
N LYS A 243 -3.41 15.26 -4.19
CA LYS A 243 -2.10 15.79 -4.60
C LYS A 243 -1.11 14.69 -4.98
N LEU A 244 -1.04 13.64 -4.16
CA LEU A 244 -0.19 12.47 -4.42
C LEU A 244 -0.57 11.78 -5.73
N ALA A 245 -1.86 11.46 -5.89
CA ALA A 245 -2.37 10.79 -7.09
C ALA A 245 -2.17 11.63 -8.35
N ALA A 246 -2.36 12.96 -8.27
CA ALA A 246 -2.11 13.86 -9.38
C ALA A 246 -0.64 13.84 -9.82
N TYR A 247 0.28 13.95 -8.86
CA TYR A 247 1.71 13.95 -9.13
C TYR A 247 2.15 12.62 -9.75
N LEU A 248 1.79 11.50 -9.11
CA LEU A 248 2.16 10.18 -9.60
C LEU A 248 1.57 9.91 -11.00
N ALA A 249 0.32 10.30 -11.24
CA ALA A 249 -0.30 10.16 -12.55
C ALA A 249 0.45 10.93 -13.64
N SER A 250 0.92 12.15 -13.33
CA SER A 250 1.70 12.95 -14.28
C SER A 250 3.05 12.33 -14.63
N GLU A 251 3.73 11.71 -13.66
CA GLU A 251 5.04 11.08 -13.86
C GLU A 251 4.95 9.78 -14.68
N VAL A 252 3.87 9.02 -14.53
CA VAL A 252 3.67 7.75 -15.27
C VAL A 252 2.86 7.93 -16.57
N GLY A 253 2.41 9.14 -16.88
CA GLY A 253 1.60 9.44 -18.07
C GLY A 253 0.17 8.91 -18.02
N ALA A 254 -0.42 8.76 -16.83
CA ALA A 254 -1.81 8.37 -16.63
C ALA A 254 -2.78 9.57 -16.63
N ASP A 255 -4.09 9.31 -16.58
CA ASP A 255 -5.11 10.36 -16.52
C ASP A 255 -5.13 11.03 -15.13
N VAL A 256 -4.58 12.25 -15.07
CA VAL A 256 -4.45 13.05 -13.85
C VAL A 256 -5.82 13.41 -13.26
N GLU A 257 -6.81 13.75 -14.08
CA GLU A 257 -8.12 14.17 -13.59
C GLU A 257 -8.92 12.99 -13.04
N LEU A 258 -8.84 11.84 -13.71
CA LEU A 258 -9.42 10.60 -13.18
C LEU A 258 -8.76 10.18 -11.86
N ALA A 259 -7.43 10.25 -11.77
CA ALA A 259 -6.70 9.91 -10.55
C ALA A 259 -7.05 10.84 -9.38
N LYS A 260 -7.14 12.15 -9.61
CA LYS A 260 -7.59 13.14 -8.60
C LYS A 260 -9.00 12.84 -8.11
N ALA A 261 -9.93 12.62 -9.03
CA ALA A 261 -11.32 12.36 -8.66
C ALA A 261 -11.48 11.03 -7.92
N ALA A 262 -10.81 9.97 -8.37
CA ALA A 262 -10.81 8.68 -7.68
C ALA A 262 -10.18 8.78 -6.28
N ALA A 263 -9.07 9.51 -6.13
CA ALA A 263 -8.42 9.76 -4.86
C ALA A 263 -9.29 10.58 -3.89
N LEU A 264 -10.07 11.54 -4.38
CA LEU A 264 -11.02 12.28 -3.52
C LEU A 264 -12.13 11.37 -3.01
N PHE A 265 -12.65 10.47 -3.86
CA PHE A 265 -13.84 9.68 -3.56
C PHE A 265 -13.56 8.32 -2.91
N HIS A 266 -12.33 7.84 -2.85
CA HIS A 266 -12.00 6.49 -2.40
C HIS A 266 -12.68 6.10 -1.06
N ASP A 267 -12.73 7.05 -0.12
CA ASP A 267 -13.30 6.88 1.23
C ASP A 267 -14.68 7.54 1.43
N ILE A 268 -15.38 7.98 0.37
CA ILE A 268 -16.68 8.64 0.49
C ILE A 268 -17.74 7.77 1.19
N GLY A 269 -17.60 6.44 1.11
CA GLY A 269 -18.43 5.50 1.86
C GLY A 269 -18.32 5.64 3.38
N LYS A 270 -17.22 6.19 3.94
CA LYS A 270 -17.04 6.36 5.41
C LYS A 270 -17.97 7.39 6.03
N VAL A 271 -18.60 8.25 5.23
CA VAL A 271 -19.54 9.29 5.67
C VAL A 271 -20.98 9.02 5.26
N ALA A 272 -21.24 7.84 4.69
CA ALA A 272 -22.57 7.37 4.42
C ALA A 272 -23.36 7.25 5.74
N THR A 273 -24.51 7.90 5.80
CA THR A 273 -25.37 7.97 6.99
C THR A 273 -26.14 6.68 7.29
N ALA A 274 -26.20 5.76 6.34
CA ALA A 274 -26.91 4.50 6.54
C ALA A 274 -26.04 3.58 7.39
N GLU A 275 -26.58 3.15 8.54
CA GLU A 275 -26.06 2.02 9.30
C GLU A 275 -26.12 0.79 8.39
N SER A 276 -25.00 0.53 7.74
CA SER A 276 -24.81 -0.61 6.87
C SER A 276 -23.53 -1.29 7.33
N ASP A 277 -23.62 -2.58 7.59
CA ASP A 277 -22.46 -3.42 7.91
C ASP A 277 -21.55 -3.65 6.68
N GLU A 278 -21.87 -3.00 5.56
CA GLU A 278 -21.09 -3.10 4.34
C GLU A 278 -19.74 -2.37 4.47
N PRO A 279 -18.66 -2.94 3.94
CA PRO A 279 -17.38 -2.28 3.80
C PRO A 279 -17.49 -0.92 3.09
N HIS A 280 -16.70 0.07 3.52
CA HIS A 280 -16.84 1.45 3.01
C HIS A 280 -16.49 1.58 1.54
N ASP A 281 -15.64 0.72 0.98
CA ASP A 281 -15.37 0.65 -0.46
C ASP A 281 -16.58 0.17 -1.27
N THR A 282 -17.37 -0.75 -0.71
CA THR A 282 -18.65 -1.18 -1.30
C THR A 282 -19.65 -0.03 -1.30
N LEU A 283 -19.72 0.72 -0.20
CA LEU A 283 -20.55 1.92 -0.10
C LEU A 283 -20.09 3.02 -1.06
N THR A 284 -18.77 3.24 -1.18
CA THR A 284 -18.17 4.17 -2.16
C THR A 284 -18.65 3.83 -3.56
N ARG A 285 -18.60 2.57 -4.00
CA ARG A 285 -19.13 2.15 -5.31
C ARG A 285 -20.61 2.53 -5.45
N LYS A 286 -21.46 2.11 -4.53
CA LYS A 286 -22.92 2.32 -4.61
C LYS A 286 -23.28 3.81 -4.67
N ILE A 287 -22.56 4.64 -3.92
CA ILE A 287 -22.73 6.11 -3.95
C ILE A 287 -22.40 6.62 -5.35
N LEU A 288 -21.22 6.29 -5.88
CA LEU A 288 -20.78 6.81 -7.17
C LEU A 288 -21.64 6.31 -8.34
N GLU A 289 -22.10 5.05 -8.30
CA GLU A 289 -23.07 4.49 -9.26
C GLU A 289 -24.40 5.26 -9.23
N ARG A 290 -24.93 5.56 -8.04
CA ARG A 290 -26.18 6.31 -7.89
C ARG A 290 -26.10 7.72 -8.49
N PHE A 291 -24.94 8.36 -8.40
CA PHE A 291 -24.71 9.68 -9.00
C PHE A 291 -24.30 9.62 -10.47
N GLY A 292 -24.22 8.44 -11.09
CA GLY A 292 -23.98 8.27 -12.52
C GLY A 292 -22.53 8.51 -12.94
N PHE A 293 -21.56 8.33 -12.04
CA PHE A 293 -20.14 8.41 -12.40
C PHE A 293 -19.72 7.22 -13.29
N PRO A 294 -18.69 7.37 -14.15
CA PRO A 294 -18.25 6.32 -15.04
C PRO A 294 -17.57 5.16 -14.28
N GLU A 295 -17.75 3.92 -14.78
CA GLU A 295 -17.21 2.70 -14.15
C GLU A 295 -15.70 2.75 -13.92
N LYS A 296 -14.93 3.38 -14.83
CA LYS A 296 -13.48 3.54 -14.67
C LYS A 296 -13.12 4.31 -13.38
N LEU A 297 -13.86 5.37 -13.07
CA LEU A 297 -13.68 6.17 -11.85
C LEU A 297 -14.18 5.40 -10.61
N ILE A 298 -15.34 4.75 -10.73
CA ILE A 298 -15.92 3.94 -9.65
C ILE A 298 -14.93 2.87 -9.20
N ASN A 299 -14.37 2.11 -10.15
CA ASN A 299 -13.38 1.07 -9.85
C ASN A 299 -12.10 1.67 -9.25
N ALA A 300 -11.57 2.76 -9.81
CA ALA A 300 -10.36 3.39 -9.27
C ALA A 300 -10.52 3.86 -7.82
N ALA A 301 -11.71 4.34 -7.43
CA ALA A 301 -12.01 4.73 -6.06
C ALA A 301 -12.28 3.52 -5.14
N ALA A 302 -13.09 2.56 -5.58
CA ALA A 302 -13.54 1.44 -4.74
C ALA A 302 -12.49 0.33 -4.57
N SER A 303 -11.64 0.09 -5.55
CA SER A 303 -10.66 -1.01 -5.53
C SER A 303 -9.45 -0.80 -4.61
N HIS A 304 -9.36 0.33 -3.90
CA HIS A 304 -8.17 0.68 -3.11
C HIS A 304 -7.89 -0.29 -1.94
N HIS A 305 -8.86 -1.08 -1.47
CA HIS A 305 -8.60 -2.17 -0.48
C HIS A 305 -8.23 -3.52 -1.13
N GLY A 306 -8.23 -3.62 -2.45
CA GLY A 306 -7.97 -4.86 -3.19
C GLY A 306 -9.07 -5.92 -3.06
N ARG A 307 -10.27 -5.55 -2.59
CA ARG A 307 -11.45 -6.46 -2.57
C ARG A 307 -11.97 -6.77 -3.96
N GLU A 308 -11.71 -5.88 -4.89
CA GLU A 308 -11.97 -6.08 -6.31
C GLU A 308 -10.69 -5.86 -7.13
N GLU A 309 -10.69 -6.39 -8.34
CA GLU A 309 -9.59 -6.20 -9.27
C GLU A 309 -9.49 -4.72 -9.69
N LYS A 310 -8.26 -4.21 -9.67
CA LYS A 310 -7.92 -2.88 -10.17
C LYS A 310 -7.81 -2.96 -11.70
N LYS A 311 -8.70 -2.28 -12.41
CA LYS A 311 -8.82 -2.38 -13.87
C LYS A 311 -8.02 -1.32 -14.63
N SER A 312 -7.36 -0.40 -13.92
CA SER A 312 -6.66 0.72 -14.54
C SER A 312 -5.43 1.14 -13.74
N VAL A 313 -4.51 1.86 -14.40
CA VAL A 313 -3.30 2.40 -13.75
C VAL A 313 -3.69 3.35 -12.64
N GLU A 314 -4.71 4.18 -12.83
CA GLU A 314 -5.16 5.15 -11.83
C GLU A 314 -5.69 4.47 -10.56
N ALA A 315 -6.27 3.27 -10.65
CA ALA A 315 -6.65 2.48 -9.49
C ALA A 315 -5.43 2.06 -8.65
N GLU A 316 -4.33 1.65 -9.30
CA GLU A 316 -3.07 1.36 -8.61
C GLU A 316 -2.47 2.63 -7.99
N LEU A 317 -2.55 3.77 -8.68
CA LEU A 317 -2.05 5.05 -8.17
C LEU A 317 -2.82 5.51 -6.91
N VAL A 318 -4.14 5.34 -6.88
CA VAL A 318 -4.95 5.62 -5.69
C VAL A 318 -4.54 4.73 -4.52
N TYR A 319 -4.35 3.43 -4.76
CA TYR A 319 -3.85 2.50 -3.74
C TYR A 319 -2.47 2.91 -3.19
N ILE A 320 -1.54 3.26 -4.07
CA ILE A 320 -0.20 3.72 -3.69
C ILE A 320 -0.29 5.02 -2.88
N ALA A 321 -1.11 5.97 -3.32
CA ALA A 321 -1.30 7.25 -2.64
C ALA A 321 -1.91 7.06 -1.23
N ASP A 322 -2.84 6.12 -1.04
CA ASP A 322 -3.42 5.80 0.28
C ASP A 322 -2.35 5.22 1.21
N ALA A 323 -1.58 4.25 0.70
CA ALA A 323 -0.48 3.63 1.44
C ALA A 323 0.57 4.67 1.88
N ILE A 324 0.92 5.62 1.00
CA ILE A 324 1.84 6.72 1.32
C ILE A 324 1.23 7.63 2.39
N SER A 325 0.00 8.10 2.19
CA SER A 325 -0.66 9.03 3.12
C SER A 325 -0.79 8.44 4.53
N GLY A 326 -1.15 7.15 4.61
CA GLY A 326 -1.42 6.43 5.86
C GLY A 326 -0.18 5.87 6.58
N SER A 327 0.97 5.72 5.90
CA SER A 327 2.19 5.17 6.50
C SER A 327 3.13 6.22 7.12
N ARG A 328 2.81 7.50 7.00
CA ARG A 328 3.66 8.58 7.53
C ARG A 328 3.67 8.58 9.06
N PRO A 329 4.84 8.72 9.69
CA PRO A 329 4.95 8.91 11.13
C PRO A 329 4.10 10.10 11.61
N GLY A 330 3.20 9.85 12.58
CA GLY A 330 2.28 10.86 13.11
C GLY A 330 1.02 11.13 12.28
N ALA A 331 0.84 10.50 11.10
CA ALA A 331 -0.40 10.61 10.34
C ALA A 331 -1.56 9.87 11.01
N ARG A 332 -1.25 8.74 11.66
CA ARG A 332 -2.19 8.04 12.54
C ARG A 332 -1.82 8.35 13.97
N TYR A 333 -2.72 9.02 14.70
CA TYR A 333 -2.60 9.05 16.15
C TYR A 333 -2.99 7.66 16.63
N GLU A 334 -2.01 6.89 17.09
CA GLU A 334 -2.32 5.75 17.93
C GLU A 334 -3.15 6.27 19.10
N ASP A 335 -4.28 5.61 19.38
CA ASP A 335 -5.09 5.83 20.56
C ASP A 335 -4.17 5.63 21.78
N ILE A 336 -3.68 6.74 22.35
CA ILE A 336 -2.72 6.72 23.45
C ILE A 336 -3.32 5.97 24.64
N GLU A 337 -4.63 6.08 24.86
CA GLU A 337 -5.32 5.34 25.92
C GLU A 337 -5.39 3.84 25.61
N GLY A 338 -5.75 3.48 24.38
CA GLY A 338 -5.72 2.08 23.91
C GLY A 338 -4.31 1.47 23.93
N TYR A 339 -3.27 2.27 23.66
CA TYR A 339 -1.87 1.87 23.75
C TYR A 339 -1.45 1.63 25.20
N VAL A 340 -1.76 2.55 26.11
CA VAL A 340 -1.48 2.41 27.55
C VAL A 340 -2.24 1.21 28.13
N LYS A 341 -3.52 1.05 27.78
CA LYS A 341 -4.33 -0.09 28.21
C LYS A 341 -3.75 -1.40 27.70
N ARG A 342 -3.33 -1.47 26.44
CA ARG A 342 -2.69 -2.66 25.85
C ARG A 342 -1.40 -3.04 26.56
N ILE A 343 -0.52 -2.08 26.83
CA ILE A 343 0.71 -2.33 27.59
C ILE A 343 0.37 -2.85 28.98
N SER A 344 -0.57 -2.20 29.67
CA SER A 344 -1.01 -2.62 30.99
C SER A 344 -1.59 -4.04 30.98
N ASP A 345 -2.38 -4.40 29.96
CA ASP A 345 -3.00 -5.72 29.84
C ASP A 345 -1.95 -6.81 29.55
N LEU A 346 -0.95 -6.53 28.70
CA LEU A 346 0.18 -7.44 28.45
C LEU A 346 0.98 -7.73 29.73
N GLU A 347 1.26 -6.69 30.52
CA GLU A 347 1.99 -6.82 31.78
C GLU A 347 1.18 -7.59 32.83
N LYS A 348 -0.13 -7.34 32.93
CA LYS A 348 -1.04 -8.07 33.83
C LYS A 348 -1.09 -9.56 33.49
N ILE A 349 -1.24 -9.90 32.21
CA ILE A 349 -1.30 -11.31 31.76
C ILE A 349 -0.05 -12.07 32.19
N ALA A 350 1.14 -11.46 32.08
CA ALA A 350 2.38 -12.08 32.53
C ALA A 350 2.47 -12.18 34.07
N LYS A 351 2.06 -11.14 34.79
CA LYS A 351 2.08 -11.11 36.27
C LYS A 351 1.14 -12.11 36.93
N ASP A 352 0.10 -12.57 36.22
CA ASP A 352 -0.83 -13.57 36.72
C ASP A 352 -0.23 -15.00 36.80
N PHE A 353 0.94 -15.24 36.22
CA PHE A 353 1.60 -16.55 36.29
C PHE A 353 2.41 -16.72 37.58
N SER A 354 2.34 -17.91 38.17
CA SER A 354 3.08 -18.26 39.38
C SER A 354 4.59 -18.20 39.18
N GLY A 355 5.31 -17.58 40.12
CA GLY A 355 6.78 -17.43 40.09
C GLY A 355 7.30 -16.27 39.23
N VAL A 356 6.40 -15.49 38.60
CA VAL A 356 6.73 -14.19 37.99
C VAL A 356 6.91 -13.14 39.08
N GLU A 357 8.03 -12.43 39.05
CA GLU A 357 8.34 -11.33 39.95
C GLU A 357 7.88 -9.99 39.38
N ASP A 358 8.17 -9.76 38.10
CA ASP A 358 7.73 -8.56 37.39
C ASP A 358 7.60 -8.82 35.89
N ALA A 359 6.88 -7.94 35.19
CA ALA A 359 6.77 -7.99 33.74
C ALA A 359 6.57 -6.59 33.16
N TYR A 360 7.26 -6.32 32.05
CA TYR A 360 7.22 -5.04 31.36
C TYR A 360 7.17 -5.24 29.85
N ALA A 361 6.28 -4.49 29.19
CA ALA A 361 6.19 -4.49 27.74
C ALA A 361 7.05 -3.37 27.16
N ILE A 362 7.91 -3.69 26.21
CA ILE A 362 8.82 -2.75 25.53
C ILE A 362 8.59 -2.75 24.02
N SER A 363 9.29 -1.86 23.31
CA SER A 363 9.22 -1.75 21.84
C SER A 363 7.78 -1.58 21.35
N ALA A 364 7.06 -0.63 21.94
CA ALA A 364 5.65 -0.36 21.65
C ALA A 364 4.73 -1.59 21.83
N GLY A 365 5.00 -2.43 22.84
CA GLY A 365 4.20 -3.62 23.14
C GLY A 365 4.47 -4.82 22.24
N ARG A 366 5.54 -4.78 21.42
CA ARG A 366 5.96 -5.92 20.56
C ARG A 366 6.93 -6.89 21.25
N GLU A 367 7.48 -6.52 22.40
CA GLU A 367 8.30 -7.41 23.22
C GLU A 367 7.81 -7.35 24.66
N LEU A 368 7.54 -8.51 25.26
CA LEU A 368 7.13 -8.67 26.66
C LEU A 368 8.24 -9.36 27.42
N ARG A 369 8.83 -8.66 28.39
CA ARG A 369 9.87 -9.21 29.26
C ARG A 369 9.26 -9.60 30.59
N VAL A 370 9.49 -10.85 30.97
CA VAL A 370 8.95 -11.46 32.19
C VAL A 370 10.13 -11.83 33.08
N ILE A 371 10.24 -11.20 34.23
CA ILE A 371 11.26 -11.51 35.25
C ILE A 371 10.66 -12.56 36.17
N VAL A 372 11.38 -13.66 36.35
CA VAL A 372 10.98 -14.75 37.26
C VAL A 372 11.90 -14.83 38.46
N LYS A 373 11.34 -15.29 39.58
CA LYS A 373 12.10 -15.54 40.79
C LYS A 373 13.02 -16.74 40.59
N ALA A 374 14.33 -16.51 40.53
CA ALA A 374 15.30 -17.56 40.28
C ALA A 374 15.30 -18.68 41.34
N GLY A 375 14.87 -18.39 42.58
CA GLY A 375 14.75 -19.39 43.64
C GLY A 375 13.54 -20.32 43.52
N GLU A 376 12.51 -19.95 42.75
CA GLU A 376 11.25 -20.69 42.64
C GLU A 376 11.08 -21.38 41.27
N ILE A 377 11.71 -20.86 40.22
CA ILE A 377 11.59 -21.35 38.83
C ILE A 377 12.93 -21.90 38.33
N SER A 378 12.93 -23.13 37.78
CA SER A 378 14.07 -23.73 37.07
C SER A 378 14.20 -23.22 35.62
N ASP A 379 15.34 -23.48 34.97
CA ASP A 379 15.53 -23.06 33.58
C ASP A 379 14.54 -23.75 32.62
N GLU A 380 14.20 -25.01 32.86
CA GLU A 380 13.19 -25.75 32.11
C GLU A 380 11.78 -25.16 32.31
N GLN A 381 11.45 -24.80 33.55
CA GLN A 381 10.17 -24.16 33.89
C GLN A 381 10.08 -22.77 33.28
N ALA A 382 11.17 -22.00 33.23
CA ALA A 382 11.21 -20.69 32.57
C ALA A 382 10.96 -20.81 31.06
N ALA A 383 11.50 -21.86 30.41
CA ALA A 383 11.24 -22.13 28.99
C ALA A 383 9.77 -22.50 28.73
N GLN A 384 9.15 -23.30 29.61
CA GLN A 384 7.73 -23.62 29.55
C GLN A 384 6.86 -22.37 29.76
N LEU A 385 7.19 -21.58 30.77
CA LEU A 385 6.50 -20.33 31.07
C LEU A 385 6.51 -19.37 29.88
N ALA A 386 7.62 -19.25 29.15
CA ALA A 386 7.70 -18.42 27.95
C ALA A 386 6.67 -18.83 26.89
N GLN A 387 6.47 -20.14 26.69
CA GLN A 387 5.47 -20.65 25.75
C GLN A 387 4.04 -20.43 26.25
N GLU A 388 3.78 -20.65 27.53
CA GLU A 388 2.45 -20.48 28.14
C GLU A 388 2.00 -19.01 28.14
N VAL A 389 2.89 -18.10 28.53
CA VAL A 389 2.65 -16.65 28.46
C VAL A 389 2.40 -16.24 27.01
N GLY A 390 3.21 -16.70 26.06
CA GLY A 390 3.02 -16.42 24.64
C GLY A 390 1.67 -16.89 24.10
N LYS A 391 1.20 -18.07 24.54
CA LYS A 391 -0.12 -18.59 24.18
C LYS A 391 -1.24 -17.72 24.75
N ARG A 392 -1.17 -17.36 26.04
CA ARG A 392 -2.20 -16.55 26.70
C ARG A 392 -2.28 -15.13 26.14
N VAL A 393 -1.14 -14.52 25.84
CA VAL A 393 -1.06 -13.22 25.16
C VAL A 393 -1.72 -13.28 23.78
N LYS A 394 -1.47 -14.34 23.00
CA LYS A 394 -2.09 -14.54 21.68
C LYS A 394 -3.62 -14.68 21.76
N GLU A 395 -4.13 -15.27 22.84
CA GLU A 395 -5.58 -15.46 23.05
C GLU A 395 -6.29 -14.16 23.49
N HIS A 396 -5.61 -13.29 24.24
CA HIS A 396 -6.24 -12.13 24.89
C HIS A 396 -5.91 -10.78 24.22
N VAL A 397 -4.82 -10.69 23.45
CA VAL A 397 -4.37 -9.43 22.84
C VAL A 397 -4.17 -9.61 21.33
N ILE A 398 -5.05 -8.99 20.53
CA ILE A 398 -4.94 -9.00 19.06
C ILE A 398 -3.91 -7.94 18.64
N THR A 399 -2.74 -8.36 18.17
CA THR A 399 -1.66 -7.45 17.74
C THR A 399 -1.17 -7.76 16.33
N PRO A 400 -1.16 -6.78 15.40
CA PRO A 400 -0.46 -6.90 14.12
C PRO A 400 1.04 -7.05 14.34
N GLY A 401 1.65 -8.13 13.83
CA GLY A 401 3.11 -8.34 13.87
C GLY A 401 3.64 -9.23 15.00
N GLY A 402 2.77 -9.81 15.83
CA GLY A 402 3.17 -10.74 16.91
C GLY A 402 3.89 -10.06 18.09
N VAL A 403 3.86 -10.71 19.26
CA VAL A 403 4.55 -10.25 20.47
C VAL A 403 5.64 -11.26 20.82
N LYS A 404 6.88 -10.79 20.94
CA LYS A 404 8.02 -11.60 21.37
C LYS A 404 8.03 -11.69 22.89
N VAL A 405 7.89 -12.88 23.45
CA VAL A 405 7.98 -13.10 24.91
C VAL A 405 9.40 -13.52 25.27
N VAL A 406 9.99 -12.85 26.24
CA VAL A 406 11.33 -13.14 26.78
C VAL A 406 11.20 -13.34 28.28
N VAL A 407 11.53 -14.54 28.78
CA VAL A 407 11.60 -14.82 30.21
C VAL A 407 13.04 -14.67 30.67
N ILE A 408 13.25 -13.88 31.72
CA ILE A 408 14.55 -13.57 32.30
C ILE A 408 14.59 -14.11 33.71
N ARG A 409 15.52 -15.02 33.97
CA ARG A 409 15.81 -15.53 35.31
C ARG A 409 17.12 -14.88 35.79
N GLU A 410 17.03 -14.00 36.78
CA GLU A 410 18.18 -13.28 37.33
C GLU A 410 18.39 -13.66 38.80
N ALA A 411 19.63 -13.95 39.18
CA ALA A 411 20.03 -14.16 40.57
C ALA A 411 21.16 -13.18 40.91
N ARG A 412 21.00 -12.41 41.99
CA ARG A 412 21.99 -11.45 42.46
C ARG A 412 22.65 -11.96 43.74
N PHE A 413 23.98 -11.99 43.74
CA PHE A 413 24.78 -12.38 44.90
C PHE A 413 25.70 -11.20 45.23
N GLU A 414 25.48 -10.57 46.38
CA GLU A 414 26.26 -9.42 46.83
C GLU A 414 27.07 -9.80 48.07
N SER A 415 28.33 -9.36 48.10
CA SER A 415 29.18 -9.46 49.27
C SER A 415 29.70 -8.06 49.56
N GLN A 416 29.38 -7.57 50.75
CA GLN A 416 29.88 -6.29 51.23
C GLN A 416 31.12 -6.59 52.08
N VAL A 417 32.27 -6.05 51.68
CA VAL A 417 33.53 -6.18 52.42
C VAL A 417 33.56 -5.19 53.58
#